data_AF-A0A3B4UI10-F1
#
_entry.id   AF-A0A3B4UI10-F1
#
_cell.length_a   1.000
_cell.length_b   1.000
_cell.length_c   1.000
_cell.angle_alpha   90.00
_cell.angle_beta   90.00
_cell.angle_gamma   90.00
#
_symmetry.space_group_name_H-M   'P 1'
#
loop_
_entity.id
_entity.type
_entity.pdbx_description
1 polymer ?
#
loop_
_entity_poly.entity_id
_entity_poly.type
_entity_poly.pdbx_seq_one_letter_code
_entity_poly.pdbx_strand_id
1 'polypeptide(L)'
;MSQATKRKHVVKEVLGDFVTPTENQQIVKVIGSRGNNLHETVTAQGETFLVSMPTKFRKNIWIKRGDYVIVDPIEEGEKVKAEISFILYKDHIQYLQKQQLWPEGFMEEPSAQDKTDKQQETEEKDEEEEVSDSEDDESDLFVNTNRRNYQYSESEEEDDSEEENEDK
;
A
#
# COMPACT_ATOMS: atom_id res chain seq x y z
N MET A 1 -9.94 27.18 -13.54
CA MET A 1 -9.16 26.20 -12.74
C MET A 1 -8.68 25.08 -13.64
N SER A 2 -7.37 24.88 -13.75
CA SER A 2 -6.78 23.77 -14.52
C SER A 2 -7.15 22.41 -13.92
N GLN A 3 -7.16 21.35 -14.75
CA GLN A 3 -7.41 19.97 -14.31
C GLN A 3 -6.41 19.54 -13.22
N ALA A 4 -5.15 19.96 -13.32
CA ALA A 4 -4.12 19.67 -12.33
C ALA A 4 -4.44 20.30 -10.97
N THR A 5 -4.91 21.55 -10.97
CA THR A 5 -5.33 22.25 -9.75
C THR A 5 -6.51 21.55 -9.10
N LYS A 6 -7.51 21.11 -9.89
CA LYS A 6 -8.66 20.34 -9.38
C LYS A 6 -8.22 19.03 -8.72
N ARG A 7 -7.30 18.28 -9.35
CA ARG A 7 -6.76 17.04 -8.77
C ARG A 7 -6.10 17.29 -7.42
N LYS A 8 -5.29 18.36 -7.28
CA LYS A 8 -4.67 18.72 -6.00
C LYS A 8 -5.70 18.98 -4.89
N HIS A 9 -6.79 19.67 -5.20
CA HIS A 9 -7.84 19.95 -4.22
C HIS A 9 -8.58 18.67 -3.81
N VAL A 10 -8.96 17.84 -4.79
CA VAL A 10 -9.64 16.57 -4.52
C VAL A 10 -8.77 15.64 -3.65
N VAL A 11 -7.49 15.51 -3.95
CA VAL A 11 -6.57 14.66 -3.16
C VAL A 11 -6.41 15.22 -1.74
N LYS A 12 -6.33 16.55 -1.59
CA LYS A 12 -6.21 17.20 -0.27
C LYS A 12 -7.48 17.03 0.57
N GLU A 13 -8.66 17.17 -0.02
CA GLU A 13 -9.94 16.97 0.69
C GLU A 13 -10.08 15.53 1.15
N VAL A 14 -9.82 14.56 0.27
CA VAL A 14 -9.96 13.15 0.65
C VAL A 14 -8.95 12.74 1.72
N LEU A 15 -7.71 13.24 1.70
CA LEU A 15 -6.72 12.91 2.74
C LEU A 15 -6.89 13.71 4.04
N GLY A 16 -7.49 14.91 3.98
CA GLY A 16 -7.55 15.85 5.09
C GLY A 16 -8.85 15.83 5.89
N ASP A 17 -9.97 15.50 5.24
CA ASP A 17 -11.28 15.55 5.89
C ASP A 17 -11.60 14.22 6.58
N PHE A 18 -11.46 14.21 7.91
CA PHE A 18 -12.02 13.15 8.74
C PHE A 18 -13.54 13.31 8.81
N VAL A 19 -14.24 12.66 7.89
CA VAL A 19 -15.71 12.71 7.83
C VAL A 19 -16.34 11.69 8.76
N THR A 20 -17.35 12.13 9.50
CA THR A 20 -18.28 11.23 10.21
C THR A 20 -19.45 10.91 9.29
N PRO A 21 -19.86 9.63 9.16
CA PRO A 21 -21.01 9.27 8.35
C PRO A 21 -22.27 9.99 8.88
N THR A 22 -23.01 10.63 7.97
CA THR A 22 -24.30 11.25 8.28
C THR A 22 -25.40 10.17 8.30
N GLU A 23 -26.57 10.43 8.89
CA GLU A 23 -27.65 9.44 9.13
C GLU A 23 -28.09 8.65 7.88
N ASN A 24 -28.06 9.27 6.69
CA ASN A 24 -28.45 8.61 5.44
C ASN A 24 -27.28 7.88 4.77
N GLN A 25 -26.06 8.05 5.25
CA GLN A 25 -24.87 7.50 4.61
C GLN A 25 -24.53 6.15 5.20
N GLN A 26 -24.05 5.25 4.36
CA GLN A 26 -23.65 3.92 4.79
C GLN A 26 -22.19 3.64 4.42
N ILE A 27 -21.49 2.93 5.30
CA ILE A 27 -20.16 2.40 5.00
C ILE A 27 -20.32 1.06 4.29
N VAL A 28 -19.66 0.92 3.14
CA VAL A 28 -19.67 -0.30 2.34
C VAL A 28 -18.25 -0.67 1.91
N LYS A 29 -18.04 -1.96 1.64
CA LYS A 29 -16.76 -2.51 1.17
C LYS A 29 -16.81 -2.78 -0.32
N VAL A 30 -15.79 -2.37 -1.06
CA VAL A 30 -15.69 -2.58 -2.50
C VAL A 30 -15.18 -3.99 -2.80
N ILE A 31 -15.91 -4.74 -3.62
CA ILE A 31 -15.49 -6.07 -4.10
C ILE A 31 -14.73 -5.96 -5.41
N GLY A 32 -15.18 -5.08 -6.30
CA GLY A 32 -14.59 -4.91 -7.63
C GLY A 32 -15.26 -3.80 -8.42
N SER A 33 -14.73 -3.53 -9.61
CA SER A 33 -15.30 -2.56 -10.56
C SER A 33 -16.02 -3.30 -11.68
N ARG A 34 -17.16 -2.77 -12.14
CA ARG A 34 -17.99 -3.34 -13.22
C ARG A 34 -17.85 -2.58 -14.54
N GLY A 35 -16.88 -1.66 -14.62
CA GLY A 35 -16.70 -0.75 -15.74
C GLY A 35 -17.60 0.49 -15.65
N ASN A 36 -17.39 1.46 -16.54
CA ASN A 36 -18.17 2.70 -16.60
C ASN A 36 -18.27 3.49 -15.27
N ASN A 37 -17.19 3.49 -14.48
CA ASN A 37 -17.15 4.12 -13.14
C ASN A 37 -18.19 3.57 -12.15
N LEU A 38 -18.65 2.33 -12.37
CA LEU A 38 -19.48 1.57 -11.43
C LEU A 38 -18.63 0.61 -10.61
N HIS A 39 -18.90 0.57 -9.33
CA HIS A 39 -18.24 -0.33 -8.38
C HIS A 39 -19.28 -1.25 -7.75
N GLU A 40 -18.94 -2.53 -7.60
CA GLU A 40 -19.73 -3.46 -6.81
C GLU A 40 -19.27 -3.38 -5.35
N THR A 41 -20.23 -3.17 -4.46
CA THR A 41 -20.00 -3.03 -3.04
C THR A 41 -20.85 -4.00 -2.24
N VAL A 42 -20.35 -4.35 -1.05
CA VAL A 42 -21.05 -5.13 -0.03
C VAL A 42 -21.34 -4.27 1.19
N THR A 43 -22.59 -4.33 1.64
CA THR A 43 -23.05 -3.77 2.91
C THR A 43 -22.51 -4.57 4.09
N ALA A 44 -22.51 -3.99 5.30
CA ALA A 44 -22.30 -4.74 6.54
C ALA A 44 -23.29 -5.93 6.73
N GLN A 45 -24.44 -5.90 6.04
CA GLN A 45 -25.45 -6.97 6.05
C GLN A 45 -25.17 -8.08 5.00
N GLY A 46 -24.12 -7.96 4.19
CA GLY A 46 -23.77 -8.93 3.14
C GLY A 46 -24.51 -8.72 1.80
N GLU A 47 -25.34 -7.69 1.67
CA GLU A 47 -26.01 -7.38 0.41
C GLU A 47 -25.05 -6.76 -0.61
N THR A 48 -25.12 -7.21 -1.87
CA THR A 48 -24.32 -6.69 -2.98
C THR A 48 -25.14 -5.73 -3.83
N PHE A 49 -24.55 -4.59 -4.19
CA PHE A 49 -25.17 -3.65 -5.12
C PHE A 49 -24.12 -2.82 -5.88
N LEU A 50 -24.57 -2.11 -6.92
CA LEU A 50 -23.70 -1.22 -7.68
C LEU A 50 -23.79 0.21 -7.17
N VAL A 51 -22.63 0.86 -7.13
CA VAL A 51 -22.49 2.26 -6.76
C VAL A 51 -21.81 3.05 -7.87
N SER A 52 -22.29 4.26 -8.09
CA SER A 52 -21.70 5.20 -9.04
C SER A 52 -20.60 6.02 -8.37
N MET A 53 -19.50 6.23 -9.10
CA MET A 53 -18.44 7.14 -8.65
C MET A 53 -18.73 8.57 -9.15
N PRO A 54 -18.75 9.59 -8.26
CA PRO A 54 -18.91 10.98 -8.65
C PRO A 54 -17.81 11.44 -9.61
N THR A 55 -18.16 12.41 -10.44
CA THR A 55 -17.24 12.99 -11.43
C THR A 55 -15.99 13.62 -10.81
N LYS A 56 -16.07 14.11 -9.56
CA LYS A 56 -14.92 14.66 -8.81
C LYS A 56 -13.77 13.64 -8.62
N PHE A 57 -14.10 12.37 -8.47
CA PHE A 57 -13.12 11.32 -8.17
C PHE A 57 -12.64 10.59 -9.43
N ARG A 58 -13.41 10.63 -10.53
CA ARG A 58 -13.04 9.99 -11.79
C ARG A 58 -11.69 10.51 -12.30
N LYS A 59 -10.75 9.60 -12.57
CA LYS A 59 -9.37 9.87 -13.04
C LYS A 59 -8.44 10.53 -12.00
N ASN A 60 -8.93 10.82 -10.80
CA ASN A 60 -8.16 11.44 -9.74
C ASN A 60 -7.81 10.44 -8.63
N ILE A 61 -8.73 9.53 -8.33
CA ILE A 61 -8.61 8.51 -7.29
C ILE A 61 -8.96 7.16 -7.89
N TRP A 62 -8.18 6.15 -7.51
CA TRP A 62 -8.39 4.76 -7.91
C TRP A 62 -8.81 3.97 -6.69
N ILE A 63 -9.89 3.19 -6.85
CA ILE A 63 -10.45 2.34 -5.81
C ILE A 63 -10.16 0.89 -6.22
N LYS A 64 -9.59 0.12 -5.29
CA LYS A 64 -9.29 -1.30 -5.47
C LYS A 64 -10.26 -2.16 -4.65
N ARG A 65 -10.18 -3.48 -4.87
CA ARG A 65 -10.90 -4.47 -4.05
C ARG A 65 -10.40 -4.37 -2.61
N GLY A 66 -11.34 -4.41 -1.66
CA GLY A 66 -11.05 -4.33 -0.24
C GLY A 66 -11.07 -2.92 0.35
N ASP A 67 -11.19 -1.89 -0.48
CA ASP A 67 -11.34 -0.51 0.00
C ASP A 67 -12.73 -0.28 0.58
N TYR A 68 -12.82 0.68 1.50
CA TYR A 68 -14.07 1.09 2.14
C TYR A 68 -14.49 2.45 1.62
N VAL A 69 -15.78 2.63 1.41
CA VAL A 69 -16.35 3.88 0.90
C VAL A 69 -17.63 4.22 1.66
N ILE A 70 -17.88 5.52 1.80
CA ILE A 70 -19.16 6.04 2.28
C ILE A 70 -20.05 6.28 1.07
N VAL A 71 -21.26 5.75 1.11
CA VAL A 71 -22.23 5.86 0.02
C VAL A 71 -23.49 6.59 0.47
N ASP A 72 -24.02 7.39 -0.44
CA ASP A 72 -25.31 8.07 -0.33
C ASP A 72 -26.35 7.27 -1.14
N PRO A 73 -27.37 6.67 -0.51
CA PRO A 73 -28.38 5.87 -1.20
C PRO A 73 -29.24 6.73 -2.12
N ILE A 74 -29.59 6.18 -3.28
CA ILE A 74 -30.45 6.79 -4.29
C ILE A 74 -31.69 5.90 -4.44
N GLU A 75 -32.84 6.39 -3.99
CA GLU A 75 -34.10 5.62 -4.01
C GLU A 75 -34.62 5.32 -5.42
N GLU A 76 -34.22 6.12 -6.42
CA GLU A 76 -34.66 6.02 -7.81
C GLU A 76 -33.90 4.97 -8.64
N GLY A 77 -32.83 4.38 -8.08
CA GLY A 77 -31.91 3.52 -8.81
C GLY A 77 -32.33 2.04 -8.87
N GLU A 78 -32.57 1.50 -10.07
CA GLU A 78 -32.91 0.08 -10.24
C GLU A 78 -31.69 -0.84 -10.01
N LYS A 79 -30.59 -0.61 -10.76
CA LYS A 79 -29.36 -1.40 -10.66
C LYS A 79 -28.27 -0.72 -9.85
N VAL A 80 -28.20 0.61 -9.92
CA VAL A 80 -27.23 1.45 -9.20
C VAL A 80 -27.96 2.08 -8.04
N LYS A 81 -27.73 1.59 -6.83
CA LYS A 81 -28.52 1.96 -5.64
C LYS A 81 -27.93 3.12 -4.83
N ALA A 82 -26.69 3.50 -5.09
CA ALA A 82 -26.04 4.57 -4.34
C ALA A 82 -24.94 5.28 -5.12
N GLU A 83 -24.53 6.44 -4.63
CA GLU A 83 -23.38 7.21 -5.11
C GLU A 83 -22.29 7.28 -4.03
N ILE A 84 -21.02 7.19 -4.43
CA ILE A 84 -19.88 7.27 -3.48
C ILE A 84 -19.70 8.72 -3.03
N SER A 85 -19.93 9.03 -1.76
CA SER A 85 -19.70 10.38 -1.23
C SER A 85 -18.22 10.60 -0.89
N PHE A 86 -17.62 9.61 -0.22
CA PHE A 86 -16.26 9.68 0.32
C PHE A 86 -15.54 8.32 0.27
N ILE A 87 -14.22 8.35 0.17
CA ILE A 87 -13.36 7.16 0.10
C ILE A 87 -12.55 7.08 1.39
N LEU A 88 -12.61 5.94 2.07
CA LEU A 88 -12.01 5.76 3.39
C LEU A 88 -10.63 5.09 3.27
N TYR A 89 -9.60 5.78 3.77
CA TYR A 89 -8.27 5.22 3.95
C TYR A 89 -8.10 4.66 5.36
N LYS A 90 -6.97 3.96 5.58
CA LYS A 90 -6.63 3.33 6.86
C LYS A 90 -6.74 4.29 8.05
N ASP A 91 -6.31 5.53 7.89
CA ASP A 91 -6.34 6.54 8.94
C ASP A 91 -7.78 6.94 9.32
N HIS A 92 -8.67 7.04 8.32
CA HIS A 92 -10.09 7.29 8.56
C HIS A 92 -10.77 6.11 9.25
N ILE A 93 -10.41 4.88 8.86
CA ILE A 93 -10.93 3.66 9.49
C ILE A 93 -10.54 3.64 10.97
N GLN A 94 -9.27 3.93 11.29
CA GLN A 94 -8.81 4.01 12.68
C GLN A 94 -9.53 5.11 13.46
N TYR A 95 -9.78 6.27 12.84
CA TYR A 95 -10.54 7.34 13.46
C TYR A 95 -12.00 6.93 13.74
N LEU A 96 -12.68 6.31 12.77
CA LEU A 96 -14.05 5.82 12.93
C LEU A 96 -14.17 4.70 13.96
N GLN A 97 -13.17 3.82 14.04
CA GLN A 97 -13.08 2.80 15.08
C GLN A 97 -12.95 3.42 16.48
N LYS A 98 -12.12 4.45 16.65
CA LYS A 98 -12.01 5.20 17.91
C LYS A 98 -13.33 5.88 18.30
N GLN A 99 -14.11 6.34 17.32
CA GLN A 99 -15.42 6.96 17.53
C GLN A 99 -16.57 5.92 17.67
N GLN A 100 -16.28 4.61 17.60
CA GLN A 100 -17.29 3.52 17.62
C GLN A 100 -18.37 3.61 16.52
N LEU A 101 -18.11 4.33 15.43
CA LEU A 101 -19.03 4.45 14.28
C LEU A 101 -18.72 3.42 13.19
N TRP A 102 -17.79 2.50 13.44
CA TRP A 102 -17.39 1.47 12.48
C TRP A 102 -18.34 0.26 12.55
N PRO A 103 -18.91 -0.20 11.42
CA PRO A 103 -19.83 -1.34 11.43
C PRO A 103 -19.12 -2.63 11.84
N GLU A 104 -19.72 -3.37 12.77
CA GLU A 104 -19.18 -4.63 13.30
C GLU A 104 -19.02 -5.69 12.21
N GLY A 105 -19.88 -5.69 11.18
CA GLY A 105 -19.78 -6.60 10.03
C GLY A 105 -18.50 -6.43 9.18
N PHE A 106 -17.70 -5.39 9.42
CA PHE A 106 -16.38 -5.22 8.82
C PHE A 106 -15.21 -5.39 9.81
N MET A 107 -15.50 -5.67 11.09
CA MET A 107 -14.48 -6.00 12.09
C MET A 107 -14.05 -7.47 12.03
N GLU A 108 -14.91 -8.35 11.51
CA GLU A 108 -14.59 -9.78 11.42
C GLU A 108 -13.90 -10.17 10.10
N GLU A 109 -12.82 -10.93 10.29
CA GLU A 109 -11.99 -11.65 9.31
C GLU A 109 -11.03 -10.80 8.44
N PRO A 110 -9.72 -10.79 8.78
CA PRO A 110 -8.68 -10.63 7.78
C PRO A 110 -8.74 -11.84 6.83
N SER A 111 -9.67 -11.80 5.86
CA SER A 111 -9.73 -12.80 4.79
C SER A 111 -8.35 -12.87 4.16
N ALA A 112 -7.76 -14.06 4.18
CA ALA A 112 -6.38 -14.41 3.83
C ALA A 112 -5.97 -14.12 2.36
N GLN A 113 -6.61 -13.16 1.67
CA GLN A 113 -6.39 -12.80 0.28
C GLN A 113 -5.42 -11.62 0.07
N ASP A 114 -5.01 -10.91 1.14
CA ASP A 114 -4.08 -9.76 1.05
C ASP A 114 -2.60 -10.12 1.34
N LYS A 115 -2.25 -11.42 1.35
CA LYS A 115 -0.86 -11.87 1.56
C LYS A 115 -0.03 -11.99 0.27
N THR A 116 -0.63 -11.84 -0.92
CA THR A 116 0.07 -12.04 -2.19
C THR A 116 0.64 -10.77 -2.83
N ASP A 117 0.20 -9.57 -2.45
CA ASP A 117 0.67 -8.31 -3.08
C ASP A 117 1.70 -7.53 -2.25
N LYS A 118 2.13 -8.05 -1.09
CA LYS A 118 3.01 -7.34 -0.16
C LYS A 118 4.51 -7.69 -0.30
N GLN A 119 4.92 -8.26 -1.43
CA GLN A 119 6.33 -8.63 -1.70
C GLN A 119 7.03 -7.76 -2.75
N GLN A 120 6.44 -6.66 -3.23
CA GLN A 120 7.07 -5.87 -4.32
C GLN A 120 7.26 -4.36 -4.10
N GLU A 121 6.96 -3.79 -2.93
CA GLU A 121 7.23 -2.36 -2.68
C GLU A 121 7.88 -2.13 -1.31
N THR A 122 9.15 -2.48 -1.22
CA THR A 122 10.14 -1.95 -0.27
C THR A 122 11.45 -2.34 -0.95
N GLU A 123 12.21 -1.45 -1.59
CA GLU A 123 12.99 -0.39 -0.98
C GLU A 123 13.40 0.62 -2.07
N GLU A 124 12.88 1.84 -2.01
CA GLU A 124 13.57 3.02 -2.54
C GLU A 124 13.41 4.11 -1.49
N LYS A 125 14.32 4.11 -0.53
CA LYS A 125 14.51 5.21 0.41
C LYS A 125 15.94 5.68 0.24
N ASP A 126 16.12 6.58 -0.74
CA ASP A 126 17.22 7.53 -0.80
C ASP A 126 17.17 8.38 0.48
N GLU A 127 18.05 8.06 1.43
CA GLU A 127 18.49 8.99 2.46
C GLU A 127 20.04 8.98 2.41
N GLU A 128 20.58 9.96 1.69
CA GLU A 128 22.00 10.29 1.67
C GLU A 128 22.49 10.64 3.09
N GLU A 129 23.52 9.89 3.50
CA GLU A 129 24.71 10.31 4.25
C GLU A 129 24.54 10.87 5.67
N GLU A 130 24.97 10.07 6.65
CA GLU A 130 26.17 10.32 7.48
C GLU A 130 26.11 9.40 8.73
N VAL A 131 26.53 8.14 8.61
CA VAL A 131 26.78 7.26 9.75
C VAL A 131 28.09 6.49 9.56
N SER A 132 29.13 7.05 10.18
CA SER A 132 30.20 6.38 10.94
C SER A 132 30.52 4.92 10.60
N ASP A 133 31.74 4.77 10.06
CA ASP A 133 32.58 3.57 10.03
C ASP A 133 32.35 2.65 11.25
N SER A 134 31.68 1.52 11.01
CA SER A 134 31.41 0.46 11.96
C SER A 134 31.25 -0.81 11.16
N GLU A 135 32.22 -1.72 11.28
CA GLU A 135 32.26 -3.04 10.64
C GLU A 135 30.95 -3.79 10.88
N ASP A 136 30.04 -3.73 9.90
CA ASP A 136 28.74 -4.39 9.96
C ASP A 136 28.85 -5.78 9.33
N ASP A 137 28.50 -6.76 10.14
CA ASP A 137 28.65 -8.19 9.94
C ASP A 137 27.79 -8.66 8.75
N GLU A 138 28.37 -8.66 7.55
CA GLU A 138 27.75 -9.14 6.29
C GLU A 138 27.37 -10.66 6.32
N SER A 139 27.48 -11.32 7.47
CA SER A 139 27.11 -12.72 7.70
C SER A 139 25.61 -13.00 7.56
N ASP A 140 24.74 -11.97 7.60
CA ASP A 140 23.28 -12.12 7.45
C ASP A 140 22.76 -11.82 6.03
N LEU A 141 23.68 -11.56 5.07
CA LEU A 141 23.32 -11.47 3.66
C LEU A 141 23.07 -12.87 3.09
N PHE A 142 21.87 -13.08 2.55
CA PHE A 142 21.51 -14.32 1.88
C PHE A 142 22.47 -14.63 0.72
N VAL A 143 23.18 -15.75 0.82
CA VAL A 143 24.15 -16.17 -0.20
C VAL A 143 23.40 -16.55 -1.48
N ASN A 144 23.60 -15.78 -2.54
CA ASN A 144 23.02 -16.08 -3.85
C ASN A 144 23.66 -17.34 -4.46
N THR A 145 22.95 -18.45 -4.41
CA THR A 145 23.42 -19.78 -4.85
C THR A 145 23.59 -19.91 -6.37
N ASN A 146 23.05 -18.98 -7.16
CA ASN A 146 23.29 -18.91 -8.61
C ASN A 146 24.61 -18.18 -8.96
N ARG A 147 25.31 -17.60 -7.98
CA ARG A 147 26.62 -16.99 -8.18
C ARG A 147 27.70 -18.07 -8.15
N ARG A 148 28.45 -18.21 -9.24
CA ARG A 148 29.65 -19.07 -9.29
C ARG A 148 30.69 -18.50 -8.31
N ASN A 149 30.94 -19.18 -7.20
CA ASN A 149 31.98 -18.76 -6.26
C ASN A 149 33.36 -18.99 -6.90
N TYR A 150 34.13 -17.93 -7.09
CA TYR A 150 35.52 -18.01 -7.51
C TYR A 150 36.39 -17.89 -6.25
N GLN A 151 36.99 -19.01 -5.82
CA GLN A 151 38.08 -18.94 -4.85
C GLN A 151 39.31 -18.38 -5.57
N TYR A 152 39.65 -17.13 -5.25
CA TYR A 152 40.97 -16.60 -5.57
C TYR A 152 41.91 -17.16 -4.50
N SER A 153 42.71 -18.17 -4.85
CA SER A 153 43.86 -18.55 -4.04
C SER A 153 44.92 -17.48 -4.25
N GLU A 154 44.97 -16.51 -3.34
CA GLU A 154 46.11 -15.61 -3.21
C GLU A 154 47.33 -16.49 -2.93
N SER A 155 48.18 -16.65 -3.95
CA SER A 155 49.42 -17.39 -3.81
C SER A 155 50.37 -16.47 -3.04
N GLU A 156 50.61 -16.79 -1.77
CA GLU A 156 51.68 -16.20 -0.99
C GLU A 156 53.00 -16.49 -1.72
N GLU A 157 53.61 -15.46 -2.29
CA GLU A 157 54.94 -15.59 -2.90
C GLU A 157 55.97 -15.72 -1.77
N GLU A 158 56.61 -16.89 -1.69
CA GLU A 158 57.69 -17.19 -0.73
C GLU A 158 58.89 -16.24 -0.97
N ASP A 159 59.23 -15.48 0.06
CA ASP A 159 60.42 -14.63 0.19
C ASP A 159 61.68 -15.52 0.29
N ASP A 160 62.48 -15.58 -0.78
CA ASP A 160 63.76 -16.30 -0.82
C ASP A 160 64.86 -15.42 -0.19
N SER A 161 65.17 -15.70 1.07
CA SER A 161 66.26 -15.07 1.83
C SER A 161 67.61 -15.73 1.48
N GLU A 162 68.44 -15.08 0.66
CA GLU A 162 69.82 -15.51 0.40
C GLU A 162 70.76 -15.15 1.58
N GLU A 163 71.22 -16.14 2.36
CA GLU A 163 72.34 -15.99 3.28
C GLU A 163 73.69 -16.18 2.56
N GLU A 164 74.45 -15.08 2.41
CA GLU A 164 75.85 -15.10 1.95
C GLU A 164 76.76 -15.64 3.07
N ASN A 165 77.31 -16.84 2.85
CA ASN A 165 78.32 -17.43 3.73
C ASN A 165 79.69 -16.76 3.52
N GLU A 166 80.25 -16.28 4.63
CA GLU A 166 81.58 -15.69 4.76
C GLU A 166 82.66 -16.77 4.81
N ASP A 167 83.53 -16.83 3.79
CA ASP A 167 84.76 -17.64 3.85
C ASP A 167 85.85 -17.03 2.93
N LYS A 168 86.62 -16.05 3.45
CA LYS A 168 88.11 -16.06 3.45
C LYS A 168 88.77 -14.88 4.17
#